data_AF-A0A8J1YR35-F1
#
_entry.id   AF-A0A8J1YR35-F1
#
_cell.length_a   1.000
_cell.length_b   1.000
_cell.length_c   1.000
_cell.angle_alpha   90.00
_cell.angle_beta   90.00
_cell.angle_gamma   90.00
#
_symmetry.space_group_name_H-M   'P 1'
#
loop_
_entity.id
_entity.type
_entity.pdbx_description
1 polymer ?
#
loop_
_entity_poly.entity_id
_entity_poly.type
_entity_poly.pdbx_seq_one_letter_code
_entity_poly.pdbx_strand_id
1 'polypeptide(L)'
;MAPISLPNVLIYLTAIVRPKLLRPHLRVPSIAHVDFRALRKIGFNAVVIDKDNCLTIPEQDEIYPPLKAAWSHLLSAFDPGRVLLVSNSAGTKRDPGGIAAEAVSLSLLTPVLLHSTKKPGCSPSILSYFRHELHPPHTLRQSIIERGERLAQLEKVDEDEVLARWKGEVEDGLLLGPAPGKVEDGSKRLQTRMVDRQANTLPDSDDGHEKLDGSVVEDPRIVVIGDRLFTDTLLAHRLSIHLNSSTRDRTGAEPGVISIHTTSLPERRDVRLLRWFEERLSGGKLKVGRTDWARYTLDPEWRNSTGDERHGQRTEGTSIGESRMTWDPRTWRALAVFAGVGRGMRSTGRLMWRGVGGGIRWAWARARRRGGQLEAEVEGVRKSESRIA
;
A
#
# COMPACT_ATOMS: atom_id res chain seq x y z
N MET A 1 9.62 -25.52 1.11
CA MET A 1 10.66 -24.48 0.97
C MET A 1 9.99 -23.13 0.94
N ALA A 2 10.31 -22.23 1.87
CA ALA A 2 9.81 -20.85 1.80
C ALA A 2 10.32 -20.21 0.50
N PRO A 3 9.46 -19.53 -0.28
CA PRO A 3 9.90 -18.95 -1.53
C PRO A 3 10.89 -17.80 -1.27
N ILE A 4 11.88 -17.70 -2.14
CA ILE A 4 13.00 -16.76 -2.03
C ILE A 4 12.48 -15.31 -2.01
N SER A 5 12.98 -14.51 -1.06
CA SER A 5 12.77 -13.07 -1.05
C SER A 5 13.47 -12.45 -2.27
N LEU A 6 12.69 -11.98 -3.23
CA LEU A 6 13.20 -11.33 -4.43
C LEU A 6 13.13 -9.81 -4.27
N PRO A 7 14.20 -9.07 -4.63
CA PRO A 7 14.12 -7.62 -4.79
C PRO A 7 12.98 -7.22 -5.73
N ASN A 8 12.26 -6.14 -5.40
CA ASN A 8 11.14 -5.65 -6.21
C ASN A 8 11.51 -5.42 -7.68
N VAL A 9 12.74 -4.99 -7.96
CA VAL A 9 13.25 -4.80 -9.34
C VAL A 9 13.16 -6.09 -10.15
N LEU A 10 13.57 -7.22 -9.57
CA LEU A 10 13.48 -8.52 -10.24
C LEU A 10 12.02 -8.94 -10.40
N ILE A 11 11.16 -8.66 -9.42
CA ILE A 11 9.72 -8.95 -9.52
C ILE A 11 9.11 -8.20 -10.71
N TYR A 12 9.37 -6.90 -10.85
CA TYR A 12 8.89 -6.12 -11.98
C TYR A 12 9.45 -6.61 -13.31
N LEU A 13 10.75 -6.95 -13.38
CA LEU A 13 11.35 -7.50 -14.59
C LEU A 13 10.70 -8.83 -15.00
N THR A 14 10.40 -9.70 -14.03
CA THR A 14 9.70 -10.96 -14.33
C THR A 14 8.30 -10.73 -14.89
N ALA A 15 7.60 -9.68 -14.45
CA ALA A 15 6.28 -9.33 -14.97
C ALA A 15 6.34 -8.74 -16.38
N ILE A 16 7.40 -8.00 -16.72
CA ILE A 16 7.65 -7.52 -18.09
C ILE A 16 7.93 -8.70 -19.02
N VAL A 17 8.74 -9.68 -18.59
CA VAL A 17 9.06 -10.89 -19.38
C VAL A 17 7.85 -11.83 -19.46
N ARG A 18 7.01 -11.89 -18.43
CA ARG A 18 5.81 -12.73 -18.34
C ARG A 18 4.56 -11.88 -18.08
N PRO A 19 4.02 -11.18 -19.09
CA PRO A 19 2.89 -10.27 -18.93
C PRO A 19 1.60 -10.94 -18.43
N LYS A 20 1.48 -12.27 -18.58
CA LYS A 20 0.34 -13.04 -18.03
C LYS A 20 0.22 -12.90 -16.50
N LEU A 21 1.29 -12.54 -15.80
CA LEU A 21 1.29 -12.30 -14.36
C LEU A 21 0.49 -11.05 -13.96
N LEU A 22 0.35 -10.08 -14.87
CA LEU A 22 -0.36 -8.81 -14.66
C LEU A 22 -1.86 -8.92 -14.96
N ARG A 23 -2.38 -10.12 -15.20
CA ARG A 23 -3.80 -10.32 -15.47
C ARG A 23 -4.56 -10.48 -14.14
N PRO A 24 -5.54 -9.61 -13.84
CA PRO A 24 -6.36 -9.79 -12.65
C PRO A 24 -7.39 -10.90 -12.85
N HIS A 25 -7.98 -11.37 -11.76
CA HIS A 25 -9.07 -12.36 -11.81
C HIS A 25 -10.40 -11.69 -12.09
N LEU A 26 -10.62 -10.51 -11.50
CA LEU A 26 -11.80 -9.70 -11.70
C LEU A 26 -11.40 -8.25 -12.00
N ARG A 27 -12.16 -7.57 -12.87
CA ARG A 27 -12.02 -6.15 -13.16
C ARG A 27 -13.36 -5.47 -12.91
N VAL A 28 -13.39 -4.51 -11.99
CA VAL A 28 -14.60 -3.78 -11.59
C VAL A 28 -14.33 -2.27 -11.61
N PRO A 29 -15.36 -1.42 -11.70
CA PRO A 29 -15.18 0.02 -11.54
C PRO A 29 -14.56 0.35 -10.17
N SER A 30 -15.22 -0.07 -9.09
CA SER A 30 -14.78 0.21 -7.72
C SER A 30 -15.14 -0.94 -6.79
N ILE A 31 -14.70 -0.86 -5.55
CA ILE A 31 -15.08 -1.82 -4.50
C ILE A 31 -16.59 -1.92 -4.28
N ALA A 32 -17.35 -0.90 -4.66
CA ALA A 32 -18.81 -0.91 -4.58
C ALA A 32 -19.45 -1.95 -5.51
N HIS A 33 -18.71 -2.48 -6.48
CA HIS A 33 -19.24 -3.46 -7.43
C HIS A 33 -18.83 -4.89 -7.05
N VAL A 34 -18.34 -5.13 -5.84
CA VAL A 34 -17.87 -6.45 -5.41
C VAL A 34 -18.81 -7.02 -4.35
N ASP A 35 -19.27 -8.25 -4.54
CA ASP A 35 -20.05 -8.98 -3.54
C ASP A 35 -19.13 -9.66 -2.51
N PHE A 36 -18.78 -8.92 -1.46
CA PHE A 36 -17.94 -9.41 -0.38
C PHE A 36 -18.57 -10.55 0.42
N ARG A 37 -19.90 -10.61 0.54
CA ARG A 37 -20.59 -11.67 1.27
C ARG A 37 -20.54 -12.98 0.50
N ALA A 38 -20.73 -12.94 -0.82
CA ALA A 38 -20.56 -14.10 -1.68
C ALA A 38 -19.11 -14.61 -1.67
N LEU A 39 -18.12 -13.70 -1.68
CA LEU A 39 -16.70 -14.06 -1.55
C LEU A 39 -16.39 -14.71 -0.19
N ARG A 40 -16.98 -14.24 0.91
CA ARG A 40 -16.84 -14.92 2.21
C ARG A 40 -17.49 -16.29 2.22
N LYS A 41 -18.68 -16.43 1.60
CA LYS A 41 -19.44 -17.70 1.55
C LYS A 41 -18.69 -18.82 0.84
N ILE A 42 -17.87 -18.51 -0.16
CA ILE A 42 -17.01 -19.49 -0.85
C ILE A 42 -15.69 -19.76 -0.11
N GLY A 43 -15.49 -19.14 1.05
CA GLY A 43 -14.38 -19.40 1.96
C GLY A 43 -13.18 -18.45 1.83
N PHE A 44 -13.32 -17.27 1.22
CA PHE A 44 -12.31 -16.23 1.43
C PHE A 44 -12.48 -15.66 2.84
N ASN A 45 -11.40 -15.64 3.62
CA ASN A 45 -11.42 -15.22 5.02
C ASN A 45 -10.52 -14.00 5.28
N ALA A 46 -9.83 -13.46 4.26
CA ALA A 46 -8.95 -12.32 4.40
C ALA A 46 -9.03 -11.38 3.17
N VAL A 47 -8.91 -10.08 3.40
CA VAL A 47 -8.88 -9.05 2.36
C VAL A 47 -7.66 -8.15 2.55
N VAL A 48 -6.93 -7.93 1.48
CA VAL A 48 -5.85 -6.96 1.37
C VAL A 48 -6.28 -5.91 0.38
N ILE A 49 -6.26 -4.64 0.77
CA ILE A 49 -6.71 -3.55 -0.10
C ILE A 49 -5.68 -2.42 -0.17
N ASP A 50 -5.47 -1.88 -1.37
CA ASP A 50 -4.68 -0.67 -1.53
C ASP A 50 -5.39 0.54 -0.93
N LYS A 51 -4.61 1.46 -0.35
CA LYS A 51 -5.12 2.72 0.17
C LYS A 51 -5.24 3.75 -0.96
N ASP A 52 -4.09 4.16 -1.47
CA ASP A 52 -3.97 5.30 -2.38
C ASP A 52 -4.58 4.94 -3.73
N ASN A 53 -5.37 5.83 -4.33
CA ASN A 53 -5.97 5.64 -5.65
C ASN A 53 -6.97 4.46 -5.76
N CYS A 54 -7.32 3.81 -4.65
CA CYS A 54 -8.32 2.75 -4.58
C CYS A 54 -9.45 3.08 -3.58
N LEU A 55 -9.09 3.36 -2.32
CA LEU A 55 -10.03 3.75 -1.27
C LEU A 55 -10.08 5.26 -1.05
N THR A 56 -8.91 5.90 -1.04
CA THR A 56 -8.77 7.32 -0.74
C THR A 56 -8.31 8.09 -1.96
N ILE A 57 -8.62 9.38 -1.97
CA ILE A 57 -8.00 10.34 -2.88
C ILE A 57 -6.50 10.38 -2.53
N PRO A 58 -5.58 10.54 -3.51
CA PRO A 58 -4.15 10.67 -3.22
C PRO A 58 -3.87 11.71 -2.14
N GLU A 59 -2.97 11.36 -1.21
CA GLU A 59 -2.55 12.22 -0.08
C GLU A 59 -3.65 12.51 0.96
N GLN A 60 -4.79 11.82 0.86
CA GLN A 60 -5.86 11.89 1.86
C GLN A 60 -5.99 10.57 2.60
N ASP A 61 -6.39 10.69 3.87
CA ASP A 61 -6.58 9.55 4.77
C ASP A 61 -8.05 9.14 4.90
N GLU A 62 -8.97 9.98 4.43
CA GLU A 62 -10.41 9.73 4.45
C GLU A 62 -10.88 8.85 3.30
N ILE A 63 -11.88 8.01 3.59
CA ILE A 63 -12.56 7.21 2.57
C ILE A 63 -13.18 8.13 1.51
N TYR A 64 -12.99 7.81 0.23
CA TYR A 64 -13.65 8.55 -0.84
C TYR A 64 -15.18 8.47 -0.64
N PRO A 65 -15.92 9.59 -0.52
CA PRO A 65 -17.29 9.56 -0.02
C PRO A 65 -18.24 8.59 -0.74
N PRO A 66 -18.18 8.43 -2.08
CA PRO A 66 -19.00 7.44 -2.81
C PRO A 66 -18.72 5.97 -2.48
N LEU A 67 -17.61 5.66 -1.80
CA LEU A 67 -17.23 4.31 -1.39
C LEU A 67 -17.60 4.00 0.06
N LYS A 68 -18.07 4.99 0.85
CA LYS A 68 -18.34 4.82 2.29
C LYS A 68 -19.29 3.65 2.58
N ALA A 69 -20.39 3.52 1.85
CA ALA A 69 -21.34 2.42 2.02
C ALA A 69 -20.71 1.05 1.69
N ALA A 70 -19.97 0.97 0.58
CA ALA A 70 -19.28 -0.25 0.18
C ALA A 70 -18.17 -0.65 1.17
N TRP A 71 -17.49 0.33 1.75
CA TRP A 71 -16.48 0.13 2.79
C TRP A 71 -17.11 -0.46 4.05
N SER A 72 -18.20 0.12 4.54
CA SER A 72 -18.94 -0.43 5.68
C SER A 72 -19.45 -1.85 5.40
N HIS A 73 -19.94 -2.12 4.17
CA HIS A 73 -20.36 -3.47 3.77
C HIS A 73 -19.20 -4.47 3.80
N LEU A 74 -18.03 -4.10 3.29
CA LEU A 74 -16.83 -4.93 3.35
C LEU A 74 -16.42 -5.21 4.79
N LEU A 75 -16.39 -4.20 5.66
CA LEU A 75 -16.03 -4.38 7.07
C LEU A 75 -17.04 -5.25 7.82
N SER A 76 -18.34 -5.12 7.51
CA SER A 76 -19.37 -6.00 8.09
C SER A 76 -19.31 -7.43 7.54
N ALA A 77 -18.76 -7.62 6.34
CA ALA A 77 -18.72 -8.91 5.68
C ALA A 77 -17.58 -9.77 6.23
N PHE A 78 -16.48 -9.22 6.72
CA PHE A 78 -15.32 -9.97 7.24
C PHE A 78 -15.13 -9.77 8.74
N ASP A 79 -14.48 -10.73 9.41
CA ASP A 79 -14.22 -10.62 10.85
C ASP A 79 -13.20 -9.51 11.15
N PRO A 80 -13.23 -8.90 12.35
CA PRO A 80 -12.24 -7.90 12.75
C PRO A 80 -10.81 -8.42 12.59
N GLY A 81 -9.93 -7.60 12.01
CA GLY A 81 -8.54 -7.99 11.72
C GLY A 81 -8.34 -8.89 10.49
N ARG A 82 -9.42 -9.24 9.76
CA ARG A 82 -9.32 -9.95 8.48
C ARG A 82 -9.28 -9.02 7.27
N VAL A 83 -9.46 -7.72 7.46
CA VAL A 83 -9.25 -6.69 6.44
C VAL A 83 -7.97 -5.93 6.77
N LEU A 84 -7.07 -5.83 5.79
CA LEU A 84 -5.75 -5.21 5.96
C LEU A 84 -5.48 -4.19 4.86
N LEU A 85 -5.14 -2.96 5.25
CA LEU A 85 -4.71 -1.91 4.34
C LEU A 85 -3.21 -2.04 4.03
N VAL A 86 -2.83 -1.93 2.75
CA VAL A 86 -1.42 -1.94 2.33
C VAL A 86 -1.12 -0.79 1.39
N SER A 87 -0.38 0.20 1.89
CA SER A 87 0.04 1.39 1.14
C SER A 87 1.55 1.40 0.86
N ASN A 88 1.96 2.08 -0.20
CA ASN A 88 3.37 2.37 -0.47
C ASN A 88 3.85 3.69 0.16
N SER A 89 2.92 4.48 0.73
CA SER A 89 3.15 5.76 1.40
C SER A 89 3.08 5.59 2.93
N ALA A 90 1.96 5.07 3.46
CA ALA A 90 1.75 4.82 4.88
C ALA A 90 2.28 3.44 5.33
N GLY A 91 2.82 3.36 6.54
CA GLY A 91 3.31 2.10 7.13
C GLY A 91 4.61 1.58 6.49
N THR A 92 5.31 2.42 5.73
CA THR A 92 6.59 2.07 5.09
C THR A 92 7.76 2.79 5.75
N LYS A 93 9.00 2.57 5.28
CA LYS A 93 10.17 3.37 5.71
C LYS A 93 10.02 4.88 5.47
N ARG A 94 9.04 5.33 4.67
CA ARG A 94 8.72 6.75 4.47
C ARG A 94 7.82 7.33 5.55
N ASP A 95 7.27 6.50 6.41
CA ASP A 95 6.40 6.85 7.52
C ASP A 95 7.14 6.57 8.84
N PRO A 96 8.10 7.44 9.21
CA PRO A 96 8.87 7.26 10.44
C PRO A 96 7.92 7.30 11.64
N GLY A 97 8.01 6.28 12.50
CA GLY A 97 7.14 6.15 13.67
C GLY A 97 5.71 5.66 13.36
N GLY A 98 5.35 5.39 12.09
CA GLY A 98 4.04 4.82 11.74
C GLY A 98 2.86 5.77 11.96
N ILE A 99 3.11 7.09 12.02
CA ILE A 99 2.08 8.09 12.32
C ILE A 99 1.03 8.13 11.22
N ALA A 100 1.44 8.09 9.95
CA ALA A 100 0.50 8.06 8.84
C ALA A 100 -0.29 6.74 8.79
N ALA A 101 0.35 5.62 9.13
CA ALA A 101 -0.34 4.34 9.27
C ALA A 101 -1.41 4.38 10.36
N GLU A 102 -1.11 4.97 11.52
CA GLU A 102 -2.08 5.12 12.61
C GLU A 102 -3.23 6.05 12.22
N ALA A 103 -2.93 7.22 11.63
CA ALA A 103 -3.96 8.17 11.17
C ALA A 103 -4.93 7.53 10.16
N VAL A 104 -4.40 6.81 9.17
CA VAL A 104 -5.21 6.07 8.19
C VAL A 104 -5.99 4.94 8.84
N SER A 105 -5.37 4.22 9.77
CA SER A 105 -6.00 3.13 10.51
C SER A 105 -7.21 3.63 11.31
N LEU A 106 -7.08 4.79 11.94
CA LEU A 106 -8.16 5.46 12.67
C LEU A 106 -9.28 5.94 11.75
N SER A 107 -8.92 6.59 10.64
CA SER A 107 -9.88 7.12 9.66
C SER A 107 -10.71 6.01 9.01
N LEU A 108 -10.06 4.92 8.62
CA LEU A 108 -10.70 3.81 7.89
C LEU A 108 -11.16 2.67 8.78
N LEU A 109 -10.91 2.75 10.11
CA LEU A 109 -11.25 1.73 11.10
C LEU A 109 -10.69 0.35 10.73
N THR A 110 -9.50 0.31 10.16
CA THR A 110 -8.89 -0.92 9.63
C THR A 110 -7.37 -0.84 9.75
N PRO A 111 -6.71 -1.92 10.21
CA PRO A 111 -5.26 -1.90 10.41
C PRO A 111 -4.50 -1.66 9.11
N VAL A 112 -3.44 -0.87 9.21
CA VAL A 112 -2.46 -0.64 8.13
C VAL A 112 -1.24 -1.51 8.38
N LEU A 113 -0.81 -2.24 7.35
CA LEU A 113 0.39 -3.07 7.45
C LEU A 113 1.64 -2.21 7.59
N LEU A 114 2.36 -2.38 8.70
CA LEU A 114 3.72 -1.86 8.86
C LEU A 114 4.72 -2.79 8.18
N HIS A 115 5.43 -2.29 7.17
CA HIS A 115 6.35 -3.10 6.37
C HIS A 115 7.54 -2.31 5.82
N SER A 116 8.71 -2.94 5.87
CA SER A 116 9.97 -2.34 5.39
C SER A 116 10.11 -2.34 3.86
N THR A 117 9.43 -3.27 3.19
CA THR A 117 9.60 -3.54 1.75
C THR A 117 8.29 -3.29 1.01
N LYS A 118 8.24 -2.24 0.18
CA LYS A 118 7.03 -1.84 -0.56
C LYS A 118 6.41 -2.97 -1.39
N LYS A 119 5.13 -2.80 -1.76
CA LYS A 119 4.45 -3.68 -2.72
C LYS A 119 5.26 -3.81 -4.02
N PRO A 120 5.33 -5.00 -4.65
CA PRO A 120 4.72 -6.29 -4.26
C PRO A 120 5.54 -7.14 -3.25
N GLY A 121 6.67 -6.63 -2.74
CA GLY A 121 7.61 -7.39 -1.90
C GLY A 121 7.15 -7.69 -0.47
N CYS A 122 6.14 -6.98 0.04
CA CYS A 122 5.60 -7.16 1.41
C CYS A 122 4.77 -8.44 1.62
N SER A 123 4.64 -9.31 0.61
CA SER A 123 3.83 -10.54 0.73
C SER A 123 4.13 -11.43 1.94
N PRO A 124 5.39 -11.61 2.43
CA PRO A 124 5.63 -12.39 3.65
C PRO A 124 5.02 -11.72 4.89
N SER A 125 5.17 -10.40 5.03
CA SER A 125 4.62 -9.63 6.16
C SER A 125 3.10 -9.72 6.25
N ILE A 126 2.41 -9.71 5.09
CA ILE A 126 0.95 -9.91 5.02
C ILE A 126 0.56 -11.30 5.55
N LEU A 127 1.33 -12.33 5.21
CA LEU A 127 1.02 -13.69 5.66
C LEU A 127 1.29 -13.86 7.15
N SER A 128 2.40 -13.32 7.66
CA SER A 128 2.68 -13.29 9.08
C SER A 128 1.60 -12.53 9.86
N TYR A 129 1.04 -11.45 9.30
CA TYR A 129 -0.12 -10.77 9.88
C TYR A 129 -1.32 -11.71 10.03
N PHE A 130 -1.77 -12.34 8.93
CA PHE A 130 -2.98 -13.18 8.97
C PHE A 130 -2.80 -14.52 9.70
N ARG A 131 -1.56 -14.96 9.93
CA ARG A 131 -1.20 -16.11 10.76
C ARG A 131 -1.05 -15.77 12.24
N HIS A 132 -1.28 -14.51 12.63
CA HIS A 132 -1.05 -14.01 13.98
C HIS A 132 0.40 -14.16 14.46
N GLU A 133 1.36 -14.27 13.52
CA GLU A 133 2.80 -14.25 13.82
C GLU A 133 3.29 -12.82 14.10
N LEU A 134 2.59 -11.82 13.55
CA LEU A 134 2.76 -10.43 13.95
C LEU A 134 1.83 -10.15 15.13
N HIS A 135 2.36 -9.44 16.12
CA HIS A 135 1.54 -8.89 17.19
C HIS A 135 0.35 -8.14 16.58
N PRO A 136 -0.86 -8.29 17.15
CA PRO A 136 -1.98 -7.49 16.71
C PRO A 136 -1.58 -6.01 16.78
N PRO A 137 -1.92 -5.20 15.77
CA PRO A 137 -1.62 -3.78 15.79
C PRO A 137 -2.33 -3.20 17.02
N HIS A 138 -1.56 -2.84 18.04
CA HIS A 138 -2.07 -2.12 19.19
C HIS A 138 -2.29 -0.69 18.73
N THR A 139 -3.52 -0.35 18.34
CA THR A 139 -3.84 1.07 18.23
C THR A 139 -3.85 1.61 19.65
N LEU A 140 -3.10 2.65 19.94
CA LEU A 140 -3.16 3.33 21.25
C LEU A 140 -4.52 4.00 21.49
N ARG A 141 -5.49 3.83 20.59
CA ARG A 141 -6.85 4.36 20.56
C ARG A 141 -7.51 4.51 21.93
N GLN A 142 -7.65 3.44 22.72
CA GLN A 142 -8.30 3.54 24.03
C GLN A 142 -7.51 4.48 24.95
N SER A 143 -6.20 4.29 25.03
CA SER A 143 -5.33 5.17 25.81
C SER A 143 -5.29 6.62 25.31
N ILE A 144 -5.47 6.87 24.00
CA ILE A 144 -5.46 8.22 23.41
C ILE A 144 -6.80 8.90 23.67
N ILE A 145 -7.92 8.21 23.49
CA ILE A 145 -9.26 8.72 23.78
C ILE A 145 -9.36 9.06 25.27
N GLU A 146 -8.99 8.13 26.16
CA GLU A 146 -9.02 8.38 27.60
C GLU A 146 -8.11 9.53 28.03
N ARG A 147 -6.92 9.65 27.44
CA ARG A 147 -6.01 10.78 27.71
C ARG A 147 -6.57 12.09 27.17
N GLY A 148 -7.15 12.08 25.96
CA GLY A 148 -7.78 13.25 25.34
C GLY A 148 -8.99 13.75 26.12
N GLU A 149 -9.87 12.84 26.57
CA GLU A 149 -11.01 13.17 27.43
C GLU A 149 -10.55 13.77 28.77
N ARG A 150 -9.52 13.19 29.40
CA ARG A 150 -8.91 13.77 30.61
C ARG A 150 -8.33 15.16 30.36
N LEU A 151 -7.65 15.36 29.24
CA LEU A 151 -7.03 16.64 28.89
C LEU A 151 -8.09 17.72 28.64
N ALA A 152 -9.16 17.38 27.91
CA ALA A 152 -10.29 18.27 27.68
C ALA A 152 -11.03 18.64 28.99
N GLN A 153 -11.14 17.69 29.93
CA GLN A 153 -11.69 17.98 31.27
C GLN A 153 -10.79 18.95 32.05
N LEU A 154 -9.48 18.74 32.01
CA LEU A 154 -8.51 19.64 32.67
C LEU A 154 -8.52 21.03 32.03
N GLU A 155 -8.53 21.14 30.70
CA GLU A 155 -8.63 22.41 29.98
C GLU A 155 -9.90 23.17 30.37
N LYS A 156 -11.03 22.47 30.48
CA LYS A 156 -12.29 23.09 30.90
C LYS A 156 -12.24 23.61 32.34
N VAL A 157 -11.61 22.87 33.25
CA VAL A 157 -11.41 23.32 34.64
C VAL A 157 -10.49 24.54 34.68
N ASP A 158 -9.39 24.54 33.92
CA ASP A 158 -8.49 25.69 33.82
C ASP A 158 -9.19 26.91 33.19
N GLU A 159 -10.00 26.72 32.15
CA GLU A 159 -10.84 27.77 31.54
C GLU A 159 -11.84 28.34 32.54
N ASP A 160 -12.54 27.49 33.29
CA ASP A 160 -13.48 27.91 34.33
C ASP A 160 -12.77 28.67 35.46
N GLU A 161 -11.57 28.23 35.88
CA GLU A 161 -10.74 28.94 36.87
C GLU A 161 -10.29 30.31 36.35
N VAL A 162 -9.83 30.39 35.09
CA VAL A 162 -9.42 31.65 34.45
C VAL A 162 -10.62 32.59 34.28
N LEU A 163 -11.78 32.08 33.88
CA LEU A 163 -13.02 32.84 33.77
C LEU A 163 -13.52 33.32 35.14
N ALA A 164 -13.46 32.48 36.17
CA ALA A 164 -13.81 32.86 37.53
C ALA A 164 -12.87 33.94 38.07
N ARG A 165 -11.56 33.80 37.81
CA ARG A 165 -10.56 34.81 38.15
C ARG A 165 -10.82 36.12 37.41
N TRP A 166 -11.05 36.07 36.11
CA TRP A 166 -11.33 37.26 35.30
C TRP A 166 -12.62 37.94 35.76
N LYS A 167 -13.69 37.18 36.03
CA LYS A 167 -14.94 37.70 36.60
C LYS A 167 -14.70 38.37 37.94
N GLY A 168 -13.96 37.74 38.86
CA GLY A 168 -13.58 38.39 40.13
C GLY A 168 -12.74 39.65 39.94
N GLU A 169 -11.80 39.67 38.98
CA GLU A 169 -10.98 40.85 38.70
C GLU A 169 -11.77 41.99 38.01
N VAL A 170 -12.85 41.69 37.29
CA VAL A 170 -13.69 42.67 36.58
C VAL A 170 -14.89 43.13 37.41
N GLU A 171 -15.53 42.22 38.13
CA GLU A 171 -16.71 42.47 38.97
C GLU A 171 -16.31 42.94 40.38
N ASP A 172 -15.25 42.36 40.98
CA ASP A 172 -14.77 42.71 42.33
C ASP A 172 -13.43 43.50 42.32
N GLY A 173 -12.72 43.53 41.20
CA GLY A 173 -11.38 44.12 41.06
C GLY A 173 -11.34 45.48 40.34
N LEU A 174 -10.19 46.15 40.50
CA LEU A 174 -9.88 47.57 40.26
C LEU A 174 -10.22 48.21 38.89
N LEU A 175 -10.83 47.54 37.91
CA LEU A 175 -11.23 48.17 36.64
C LEU A 175 -12.49 49.04 36.74
N LEU A 176 -13.34 48.80 37.74
CA LEU A 176 -14.51 49.63 38.07
C LEU A 176 -14.38 50.39 39.41
N GLY A 177 -13.22 50.29 40.08
CA GLY A 177 -12.98 50.84 41.41
C GLY A 177 -13.54 49.96 42.54
N PRO A 178 -12.96 49.99 43.76
CA PRO A 178 -13.31 49.04 44.81
C PRO A 178 -14.71 49.32 45.38
N ALA A 179 -15.53 48.27 45.53
CA ALA A 179 -16.59 48.28 46.53
C ALA A 179 -15.94 48.19 47.93
N PRO A 180 -16.42 48.95 48.94
CA PRO A 180 -15.71 49.09 50.20
C PRO A 180 -15.80 47.81 51.04
N GLY A 181 -14.68 47.09 51.13
CA GLY A 181 -14.38 46.23 52.28
C GLY A 181 -14.26 44.73 51.98
N LYS A 182 -13.04 44.29 51.67
CA LYS A 182 -12.32 43.23 52.41
C LYS A 182 -10.98 42.96 51.71
N VAL A 183 -9.89 43.26 52.43
CA VAL A 183 -8.52 42.90 52.05
C VAL A 183 -8.18 41.64 52.84
N GLU A 184 -7.97 40.51 52.17
CA GLU A 184 -7.22 39.38 52.74
C GLU A 184 -6.19 38.84 51.76
N ASP A 185 -5.06 38.46 52.36
CA ASP A 185 -3.73 38.24 51.82
C ASP A 185 -3.61 36.90 51.07
N GLY A 186 -3.45 36.96 49.73
CA GLY A 186 -3.41 35.80 48.83
C GLY A 186 -2.01 35.38 48.36
N SER A 187 -0.93 35.86 48.98
CA SER A 187 0.43 35.75 48.39
C SER A 187 1.17 34.42 48.65
N LYS A 188 0.51 33.38 49.21
CA LYS A 188 1.19 32.12 49.58
C LYS A 188 0.85 30.86 48.77
N ARG A 189 -0.02 30.94 47.75
CA ARG A 189 -0.51 29.71 47.07
C ARG A 189 0.13 29.38 45.71
N LEU A 190 0.95 30.27 45.16
CA LEU A 190 1.50 30.14 43.80
C LEU A 190 2.85 29.41 43.71
N GLN A 191 3.60 29.29 44.80
CA GLN A 191 4.94 28.67 44.75
C GLN A 191 4.92 27.14 44.93
N THR A 192 3.83 26.54 45.39
CA THR A 192 3.78 25.09 45.69
C THR A 192 3.36 24.22 44.50
N ARG A 193 2.81 24.76 43.41
CA ARG A 193 2.30 23.95 42.28
C ARG A 193 3.25 23.76 41.09
N MET A 194 4.38 24.49 41.03
CA MET A 194 5.34 24.32 39.92
C MET A 194 6.29 23.14 40.10
N VAL A 195 6.35 22.52 41.29
CA VAL A 195 7.27 21.40 41.59
C VAL A 195 6.68 20.04 41.16
N ASP A 196 5.36 19.91 41.02
CA ASP A 196 4.72 18.64 40.64
C ASP A 196 4.63 18.40 39.13
N ARG A 197 5.10 19.35 38.29
CA ARG A 197 5.05 19.22 36.82
C ARG A 197 6.25 18.49 36.20
N GLN A 198 7.28 18.15 36.99
CA GLN A 198 8.51 17.53 36.50
C GLN A 198 8.75 16.07 36.95
N ALA A 199 7.80 15.44 37.62
CA ALA A 199 7.90 14.04 38.02
C ALA A 199 6.71 13.23 37.47
N ASN A 200 6.74 12.93 36.16
CA ASN A 200 6.05 11.77 35.61
C ASN A 200 6.89 11.21 34.46
N THR A 201 8.01 10.63 34.86
CA THR A 201 8.68 9.58 34.10
C THR A 201 7.67 8.46 33.81
N LEU A 202 7.65 8.06 32.54
CA LEU A 202 6.91 6.95 31.94
C LEU A 202 6.74 5.77 32.91
N PRO A 203 5.50 5.33 33.21
CA PRO A 203 5.29 3.99 33.74
C PRO A 203 5.38 3.00 32.56
N ASP A 204 6.41 2.17 32.60
CA ASP A 204 6.51 0.92 31.86
C ASP A 204 5.23 0.11 32.18
N SER A 205 4.31 0.04 31.22
CA SER A 205 3.02 -0.64 31.40
C SER A 205 3.16 -2.05 30.83
N ASP A 206 3.41 -2.98 31.73
CA ASP A 206 3.28 -4.41 31.55
C ASP A 206 1.80 -4.73 31.27
N ASP A 207 1.40 -4.71 30.00
CA ASP A 207 0.02 -5.00 29.60
C ASP A 207 -0.21 -6.50 29.48
N GLY A 208 -1.09 -6.97 30.38
CA GLY A 208 -1.53 -8.35 30.51
C GLY A 208 -1.92 -8.98 29.17
N HIS A 209 -1.21 -10.06 28.84
CA HIS A 209 -1.52 -10.94 27.73
C HIS A 209 -2.86 -11.65 27.96
N GLU A 210 -3.95 -11.11 27.40
CA GLU A 210 -5.07 -11.97 27.00
C GLU A 210 -4.60 -12.87 25.86
N LYS A 211 -4.19 -14.09 26.22
CA LYS A 211 -4.02 -15.19 25.28
C LYS A 211 -5.36 -15.42 24.59
N LEU A 212 -5.47 -15.01 23.33
CA LEU A 212 -6.52 -15.47 22.44
C LEU A 212 -6.43 -16.99 22.34
N ASP A 213 -7.43 -17.62 22.93
CA ASP A 213 -7.61 -19.06 23.02
C ASP A 213 -7.55 -19.73 21.65
N GLY A 214 -6.68 -20.73 21.52
CA GLY A 214 -6.88 -21.99 20.79
C GLY A 214 -7.54 -22.02 19.40
N SER A 215 -7.71 -20.91 18.67
CA SER A 215 -8.33 -20.96 17.35
C SER A 215 -7.37 -21.66 16.39
N VAL A 216 -7.83 -22.76 15.79
CA VAL A 216 -7.15 -23.45 14.71
C VAL A 216 -6.74 -22.39 13.69
N VAL A 217 -5.44 -22.19 13.48
CA VAL A 217 -4.91 -21.19 12.54
C VAL A 217 -5.24 -21.67 11.13
N GLU A 218 -6.43 -21.29 10.65
CA GLU A 218 -6.84 -21.57 9.28
C GLU A 218 -5.92 -20.82 8.32
N ASP A 219 -5.41 -21.52 7.31
CA ASP A 219 -4.62 -20.89 6.26
C ASP A 219 -5.45 -19.80 5.55
N PRO A 220 -4.91 -18.58 5.40
CA PRO A 220 -5.69 -17.47 4.87
C PRO A 220 -5.96 -17.64 3.38
N ARG A 221 -7.23 -17.52 2.98
CA ARG A 221 -7.66 -17.33 1.60
C ARG A 221 -7.92 -15.86 1.36
N ILE A 222 -7.11 -15.25 0.50
CA ILE A 222 -6.93 -13.80 0.43
C ILE A 222 -7.53 -13.20 -0.85
N VAL A 223 -8.31 -12.14 -0.70
CA VAL A 223 -8.72 -11.25 -1.80
C VAL A 223 -7.81 -10.03 -1.81
N VAL A 224 -7.10 -9.78 -2.91
CA VAL A 224 -6.27 -8.58 -3.07
C VAL A 224 -6.98 -7.59 -3.99
N ILE A 225 -7.17 -6.36 -3.54
CA ILE A 225 -7.92 -5.33 -4.25
C ILE A 225 -7.02 -4.10 -4.44
N GLY A 226 -6.95 -3.58 -5.66
CA GLY A 226 -6.18 -2.37 -5.94
C GLY A 226 -6.34 -1.86 -7.36
N ASP A 227 -5.73 -0.71 -7.62
CA ASP A 227 -5.85 0.05 -8.86
C ASP A 227 -4.68 -0.19 -9.83
N ARG A 228 -3.65 -0.93 -9.42
CA ARG A 228 -2.43 -1.13 -10.20
C ARG A 228 -2.14 -2.60 -10.46
N LEU A 229 -1.77 -2.91 -11.70
CA LEU A 229 -1.42 -4.27 -12.10
C LEU A 229 -0.01 -4.64 -11.61
N PHE A 230 0.96 -3.73 -11.70
CA PHE A 230 2.33 -4.01 -11.28
C PHE A 230 2.50 -4.15 -9.77
N THR A 231 1.65 -3.55 -8.95
CA THR A 231 1.73 -3.72 -7.50
C THR A 231 0.75 -4.77 -7.01
N ASP A 232 -0.55 -4.59 -7.22
CA ASP A 232 -1.55 -5.35 -6.46
C ASP A 232 -1.80 -6.72 -7.10
N THR A 233 -1.85 -6.79 -8.43
CA THR A 233 -1.96 -8.08 -9.13
C THR A 233 -0.69 -8.92 -8.98
N LEU A 234 0.50 -8.31 -8.99
CA LEU A 234 1.75 -9.02 -8.69
C LEU A 234 1.86 -9.43 -7.23
N LEU A 235 1.39 -8.60 -6.30
CA LEU A 235 1.31 -8.94 -4.88
C LEU A 235 0.44 -10.18 -4.67
N ALA A 236 -0.73 -10.23 -5.30
CA ALA A 236 -1.62 -11.40 -5.25
C ALA A 236 -0.96 -12.66 -5.81
N HIS A 237 -0.26 -12.55 -6.95
CA HIS A 237 0.50 -13.66 -7.50
C HIS A 237 1.61 -14.12 -6.55
N ARG A 238 2.30 -13.19 -5.87
CA ARG A 238 3.31 -13.54 -4.87
C ARG A 238 2.70 -14.28 -3.69
N LEU A 239 1.62 -13.76 -3.11
CA LEU A 239 0.86 -14.41 -2.04
C LEU A 239 0.43 -15.83 -2.45
N SER A 240 -0.06 -16.02 -3.68
CA SER A 240 -0.43 -17.37 -4.16
C SER A 240 0.74 -18.36 -4.18
N ILE A 241 1.97 -17.91 -4.46
CA ILE A 241 3.14 -18.79 -4.43
C ILE A 241 3.48 -19.20 -2.99
N HIS A 242 3.39 -18.25 -2.05
CA HIS A 242 3.66 -18.52 -0.65
C HIS A 242 2.62 -19.49 -0.04
N LEU A 243 1.34 -19.32 -0.38
CA LEU A 243 0.26 -20.16 0.13
C LEU A 243 0.20 -21.55 -0.54
N ASN A 244 0.40 -21.64 -1.86
CA ASN A 244 0.45 -22.94 -2.55
C ASN A 244 1.63 -23.81 -2.11
N SER A 245 2.68 -23.22 -1.52
CA SER A 245 3.79 -23.97 -0.93
C SER A 245 3.39 -24.72 0.34
N SER A 246 2.36 -24.23 1.05
CA SER A 246 1.80 -24.84 2.27
C SER A 246 0.66 -25.81 1.95
N THR A 247 -0.18 -25.52 0.95
CA THR A 247 -1.40 -26.27 0.64
C THR A 247 -1.22 -27.19 -0.57
N ARG A 248 -0.26 -28.13 -0.51
CA ARG A 248 0.13 -28.98 -1.67
C ARG A 248 -0.87 -30.09 -2.03
N ASP A 249 -2.03 -30.17 -1.36
CA ASP A 249 -2.88 -31.37 -1.34
C ASP A 249 -4.35 -31.20 -1.76
N ARG A 250 -4.73 -30.09 -2.41
CA ARG A 250 -6.11 -29.93 -2.92
C ARG A 250 -6.14 -29.86 -4.44
N THR A 251 -6.00 -31.02 -5.08
CA THR A 251 -6.24 -31.21 -6.52
C THR A 251 -7.71 -30.88 -6.84
N GLY A 252 -7.97 -29.68 -7.36
CA GLY A 252 -9.29 -29.24 -7.83
C GLY A 252 -9.94 -28.06 -7.09
N ALA A 253 -9.30 -27.52 -6.05
CA ALA A 253 -9.84 -26.37 -5.30
C ALA A 253 -9.65 -25.03 -6.03
N GLU A 254 -10.59 -24.10 -5.81
CA GLU A 254 -10.48 -22.69 -6.23
C GLU A 254 -9.18 -22.05 -5.74
N PRO A 255 -8.65 -21.01 -6.42
CA PRO A 255 -7.42 -20.36 -5.99
C PRO A 255 -7.53 -19.85 -4.55
N GLY A 256 -6.46 -20.04 -3.78
CA GLY A 256 -6.33 -19.50 -2.43
C GLY A 256 -6.19 -17.97 -2.40
N VAL A 257 -5.77 -17.36 -3.51
CA VAL A 257 -5.64 -15.91 -3.63
C VAL A 257 -6.23 -15.43 -4.95
N ILE A 258 -7.07 -14.40 -4.89
CA ILE A 258 -7.59 -13.71 -6.07
C ILE A 258 -7.17 -12.24 -6.06
N SER A 259 -7.22 -11.62 -7.25
CA SER A 259 -6.91 -10.22 -7.45
C SER A 259 -8.04 -9.52 -8.19
N ILE A 260 -8.52 -8.43 -7.62
CA ILE A 260 -9.58 -7.58 -8.14
C ILE A 260 -8.96 -6.24 -8.51
N HIS A 261 -9.06 -5.87 -9.78
CA HIS A 261 -8.55 -4.61 -10.30
C HIS A 261 -9.69 -3.59 -10.39
N THR A 262 -9.54 -2.46 -9.69
CA THR A 262 -10.48 -1.34 -9.72
C THR A 262 -10.09 -0.31 -10.77
N THR A 263 -11.03 0.13 -11.61
CA THR A 263 -10.74 1.00 -12.77
C THR A 263 -11.25 2.43 -12.65
N SER A 264 -12.33 2.65 -11.90
CA SER A 264 -12.86 3.99 -11.68
C SER A 264 -12.04 4.64 -10.59
N LEU A 265 -11.19 5.59 -10.98
CA LEU A 265 -10.32 6.26 -10.04
C LEU A 265 -10.79 7.65 -9.66
N PRO A 266 -10.65 8.02 -8.38
CA PRO A 266 -10.45 9.40 -8.00
C PRO A 266 -9.02 9.81 -8.36
N GLU A 267 -8.77 10.31 -9.59
CA GLU A 267 -7.41 10.54 -10.10
C GLU A 267 -7.02 12.03 -10.25
N ARG A 268 -5.73 12.33 -10.03
CA ARG A 268 -4.97 13.42 -10.72
C ARG A 268 -4.14 12.84 -11.88
N ARG A 269 -3.84 13.67 -12.89
CA ARG A 269 -3.32 13.33 -14.24
C ARG A 269 -2.03 12.49 -14.35
N ASP A 270 -1.24 12.31 -13.29
CA ASP A 270 0.19 11.95 -13.41
C ASP A 270 0.51 10.45 -13.58
N VAL A 271 -0.46 9.55 -13.38
CA VAL A 271 -0.21 8.09 -13.41
C VAL A 271 -0.67 7.39 -14.69
N ARG A 272 -1.26 8.15 -15.64
CA ARG A 272 -1.91 7.60 -16.83
C ARG A 272 -0.98 6.83 -17.75
N LEU A 273 0.27 7.26 -17.88
CA LEU A 273 1.25 6.61 -18.76
C LEU A 273 1.64 5.22 -18.26
N LEU A 274 1.85 5.07 -16.95
CA LEU A 274 2.21 3.79 -16.36
C LEU A 274 1.06 2.79 -16.49
N ARG A 275 -0.17 3.26 -16.26
CA ARG A 275 -1.39 2.46 -16.43
C ARG A 275 -1.63 2.03 -17.85
N TRP A 276 -1.47 2.94 -18.80
CA TRP A 276 -1.54 2.61 -20.22
C TRP A 276 -0.52 1.52 -20.59
N PHE A 277 0.70 1.63 -20.07
CA PHE A 277 1.74 0.63 -20.28
C PHE A 277 1.37 -0.72 -19.63
N GLU A 278 0.84 -0.71 -18.40
CA GLU A 278 0.33 -1.89 -17.70
C GLU A 278 -0.79 -2.60 -18.47
N GLU A 279 -1.80 -1.85 -18.92
CA GLU A 279 -2.92 -2.39 -19.68
C GLU A 279 -2.46 -2.99 -21.00
N ARG A 280 -1.51 -2.32 -21.67
CA ARG A 280 -0.92 -2.81 -22.92
C ARG A 280 -0.11 -4.10 -22.72
N LEU A 281 0.64 -4.20 -21.63
CA LEU A 281 1.37 -5.43 -21.28
C LEU A 281 0.43 -6.57 -20.90
N SER A 282 -0.56 -6.32 -20.04
CA SER A 282 -1.56 -7.32 -19.65
C SER A 282 -2.44 -7.76 -20.84
N GLY A 283 -2.57 -6.88 -21.82
CA GLY A 283 -3.40 -7.03 -23.02
C GLY A 283 -4.89 -6.82 -22.74
N GLY A 284 -5.22 -6.17 -21.62
CA GLY A 284 -6.61 -6.00 -21.13
C GLY A 284 -7.32 -7.32 -20.76
N LYS A 285 -6.59 -8.43 -20.68
CA LYS A 285 -7.17 -9.77 -20.49
C LYS A 285 -7.26 -10.12 -19.01
N LEU A 286 -8.31 -10.83 -18.63
CA LEU A 286 -8.44 -11.46 -17.32
C LEU A 286 -7.69 -12.80 -17.27
N LYS A 287 -7.42 -13.27 -16.05
CA LYS A 287 -6.94 -14.64 -15.84
C LYS A 287 -8.04 -15.62 -16.23
N VAL A 288 -7.71 -16.52 -17.16
CA VAL A 288 -8.59 -17.61 -17.55
C VAL A 288 -8.50 -18.69 -16.47
N GLY A 289 -9.62 -18.97 -15.82
CA GLY A 289 -9.74 -19.99 -14.78
C GLY A 289 -11.04 -20.78 -14.93
N ARG A 290 -11.21 -21.81 -14.10
CA ARG A 290 -12.42 -22.65 -14.10
C ARG A 290 -13.64 -21.92 -13.52
N THR A 291 -13.42 -21.00 -12.59
CA THR A 291 -14.45 -20.18 -11.97
C THR A 291 -14.68 -18.91 -12.77
N ASP A 292 -15.93 -18.65 -13.14
CA ASP A 292 -16.34 -17.35 -13.65
C ASP A 292 -16.44 -16.35 -12.49
N TRP A 293 -15.47 -15.45 -12.40
CA TRP A 293 -15.41 -14.46 -11.33
C TRP A 293 -16.42 -13.32 -11.53
N ALA A 294 -17.00 -13.16 -12.73
CA ALA A 294 -17.96 -12.10 -13.01
C ALA A 294 -19.21 -12.19 -12.12
N ARG A 295 -19.57 -13.41 -11.66
CA ARG A 295 -20.71 -13.65 -10.76
C ARG A 295 -20.62 -12.98 -9.38
N TYR A 296 -19.43 -12.52 -8.99
CA TYR A 296 -19.22 -11.79 -7.73
C TYR A 296 -19.21 -10.27 -7.94
N THR A 297 -19.68 -9.82 -9.10
CA THR A 297 -19.89 -8.41 -9.40
C THR A 297 -21.33 -8.07 -9.09
N LEU A 298 -21.55 -6.98 -8.33
CA LEU A 298 -22.89 -6.48 -8.06
C LEU A 298 -23.35 -5.59 -9.21
N ASP A 299 -24.60 -5.78 -9.67
CA ASP A 299 -25.21 -4.94 -10.70
C ASP A 299 -25.52 -3.54 -10.17
N PRO A 300 -25.30 -2.45 -10.92
CA PRO A 300 -25.43 -1.07 -10.45
C PRO A 300 -26.74 -0.74 -9.72
N GLU A 301 -27.82 -1.46 -10.03
CA GLU A 301 -29.14 -1.35 -9.42
C GLU A 301 -29.18 -1.73 -7.92
N TRP A 302 -28.19 -2.48 -7.41
CA TRP A 302 -28.12 -2.88 -6.00
C TRP A 302 -28.14 -1.67 -5.05
N ARG A 303 -27.59 -0.52 -5.49
CA ARG A 303 -27.58 0.74 -4.73
C ARG A 303 -28.97 1.25 -4.35
N ASN A 304 -30.00 0.92 -5.13
CA ASN A 304 -31.37 1.40 -4.91
C ASN A 304 -32.19 0.47 -4.01
N SER A 305 -31.69 -0.73 -3.72
CA SER A 305 -32.44 -1.78 -3.01
C SER A 305 -32.19 -1.83 -1.51
N THR A 306 -31.08 -1.26 -1.02
CA THR A 306 -30.87 -1.05 0.41
C THR A 306 -31.55 0.25 0.84
N GLY A 307 -32.84 0.14 1.12
CA GLY A 307 -33.62 1.21 1.77
C GLY A 307 -33.09 1.47 3.18
N ASP A 308 -32.23 2.48 3.30
CA ASP A 308 -31.99 3.18 4.56
C ASP A 308 -32.04 4.70 4.28
N GLU A 309 -33.23 5.15 3.86
CA GLU A 309 -33.57 6.56 3.82
C GLU A 309 -34.23 6.94 5.15
N ARG A 310 -33.46 7.46 6.11
CA ARG A 310 -33.95 8.53 6.99
C ARG A 310 -32.85 9.56 7.26
N HIS A 311 -33.11 10.74 6.70
CA HIS A 311 -32.58 12.05 7.06
C HIS A 311 -31.10 12.35 6.76
N GLY A 312 -30.88 12.96 5.59
CA GLY A 312 -29.69 13.73 5.28
C GLY A 312 -29.86 14.44 3.93
N GLN A 313 -30.00 15.77 3.99
CA GLN A 313 -30.25 16.71 2.89
C GLN A 313 -29.82 16.28 1.48
N ARG A 314 -30.79 16.41 0.57
CA ARG A 314 -30.67 16.46 -0.88
C ARG A 314 -29.56 17.44 -1.30
N THR A 315 -28.40 16.90 -1.64
CA THR A 315 -27.47 17.57 -2.56
C THR A 315 -27.74 17.00 -3.93
N GLU A 316 -28.02 17.87 -4.89
CA GLU A 316 -28.25 17.51 -6.28
C GLU A 316 -27.00 16.82 -6.83
N GLY A 317 -27.04 15.49 -6.87
CA GLY A 317 -26.02 14.65 -7.46
C GLY A 317 -26.06 14.82 -8.97
N THR A 318 -25.07 15.53 -9.50
CA THR A 318 -24.73 15.55 -10.92
C THR A 318 -24.73 14.12 -11.44
N SER A 319 -25.65 13.82 -12.36
CA SER A 319 -25.72 12.55 -13.08
C SER A 319 -24.35 12.19 -13.62
N ILE A 320 -23.91 10.96 -13.33
CA ILE A 320 -22.68 10.37 -13.85
C ILE A 320 -22.71 10.50 -15.38
N GLY A 321 -21.93 11.44 -15.91
CA GLY A 321 -21.64 11.49 -17.33
C GLY A 321 -20.77 10.29 -17.65
N GLU A 322 -21.39 9.25 -18.22
CA GLU A 322 -20.69 8.18 -18.92
C GLU A 322 -19.73 8.82 -19.93
N SER A 323 -18.46 8.93 -19.56
CA SER A 323 -17.43 9.33 -20.49
C SER A 323 -17.15 8.14 -21.41
N ARG A 324 -17.95 8.02 -22.47
CA ARG A 324 -17.61 7.19 -23.62
C ARG A 324 -16.22 7.63 -24.09
N MET A 325 -15.22 6.77 -23.94
CA MET A 325 -13.90 6.97 -24.52
C MET A 325 -14.04 7.02 -26.05
N THR A 326 -14.18 8.21 -26.62
CA THR A 326 -13.90 8.43 -28.05
C THR A 326 -12.44 8.82 -28.15
N TRP A 327 -11.64 7.82 -28.51
CA TRP A 327 -10.19 7.89 -28.73
C TRP A 327 -9.93 8.42 -30.15
N ASP A 328 -9.21 9.55 -30.28
CA ASP A 328 -8.67 10.02 -31.57
C ASP A 328 -7.12 10.12 -31.49
N PRO A 329 -6.38 9.27 -32.24
CA PRO A 329 -4.91 9.26 -32.25
C PRO A 329 -4.26 10.51 -32.87
N ARG A 330 -5.03 11.45 -33.44
CA ARG A 330 -4.49 12.63 -34.13
C ARG A 330 -4.20 13.85 -33.24
N THR A 331 -4.59 13.81 -31.97
CA THR A 331 -4.40 14.93 -31.01
C THR A 331 -3.02 14.94 -30.34
N TRP A 332 -2.14 13.98 -30.68
CA TRP A 332 -0.79 13.92 -30.13
C TRP A 332 0.14 14.91 -30.84
N ARG A 333 0.41 16.07 -30.23
CA ARG A 333 1.62 16.85 -30.54
C ARG A 333 2.84 16.17 -29.91
N ALA A 334 3.30 15.10 -30.55
CA ALA A 334 4.38 14.21 -30.11
C ALA A 334 5.81 14.79 -30.25
N LEU A 335 6.04 16.08 -29.97
CA LEU A 335 7.31 16.75 -30.33
C LEU A 335 8.27 17.09 -29.18
N ALA A 336 7.87 17.00 -27.91
CA ALA A 336 8.77 17.37 -26.80
C ALA A 336 9.46 16.17 -26.10
N VAL A 337 8.80 15.02 -25.98
CA VAL A 337 9.30 13.90 -25.16
C VAL A 337 10.21 12.95 -25.96
N PHE A 338 9.97 12.76 -27.27
CA PHE A 338 10.83 11.91 -28.11
C PHE A 338 12.16 12.58 -28.49
N ALA A 339 12.24 13.92 -28.48
CA ALA A 339 13.48 14.63 -28.79
C ALA A 339 14.55 14.53 -27.67
N GLY A 340 14.13 14.35 -26.42
CA GLY A 340 15.03 14.24 -25.27
C GLY A 340 15.67 12.87 -25.11
N VAL A 341 14.94 11.79 -25.40
CA VAL A 341 15.44 10.41 -25.27
C VAL A 341 16.30 10.00 -26.48
N GLY A 342 15.96 10.49 -27.68
CA GLY A 342 16.69 10.15 -28.91
C GLY A 342 18.12 10.72 -29.01
N ARG A 343 18.43 11.81 -28.29
CA ARG A 343 19.80 12.39 -28.31
C ARG A 343 20.76 11.71 -27.32
N GLY A 344 20.27 11.19 -26.19
CA GLY A 344 21.09 10.53 -25.18
C GLY A 344 21.57 9.12 -25.57
N MET A 345 20.78 8.37 -26.35
CA MET A 345 21.15 7.01 -26.78
C MET A 345 22.12 6.96 -27.97
N ARG A 346 22.27 8.05 -28.74
CA ARG A 346 23.17 8.10 -29.91
C ARG A 346 24.64 8.38 -29.57
N SER A 347 24.94 8.93 -28.39
CA SER A 347 26.32 9.17 -27.92
C SER A 347 26.88 7.97 -27.16
N THR A 348 26.08 7.38 -26.26
CA THR A 348 26.45 6.22 -25.46
C THR A 348 26.59 4.94 -26.31
N GLY A 349 25.69 4.72 -27.27
CA GLY A 349 25.79 3.58 -28.20
C GLY A 349 27.01 3.62 -29.12
N ARG A 350 27.44 4.81 -29.56
CA ARG A 350 28.64 4.96 -30.42
C ARG A 350 29.95 4.74 -29.65
N LEU A 351 29.99 5.10 -28.37
CA LEU A 351 31.16 4.85 -27.51
C LEU A 351 31.30 3.35 -27.19
N MET A 352 30.18 2.68 -26.91
CA MET A 352 30.16 1.24 -26.65
C MET A 352 30.52 0.41 -27.89
N TRP A 353 30.04 0.81 -29.08
CA TRP A 353 30.38 0.14 -30.36
C TRP A 353 31.87 0.28 -30.72
N ARG A 354 32.49 1.43 -30.43
CA ARG A 354 33.94 1.65 -30.63
C ARG A 354 34.80 0.85 -29.65
N GLY A 355 34.36 0.69 -28.40
CA GLY A 355 35.05 -0.11 -27.39
C GLY A 355 35.01 -1.62 -27.69
N VAL A 356 33.84 -2.15 -28.05
CA VAL A 356 33.66 -3.59 -28.33
C VAL A 356 34.34 -3.99 -29.65
N GLY A 357 34.23 -3.18 -30.71
CA GLY A 357 34.90 -3.46 -31.99
C GLY A 357 36.43 -3.40 -31.91
N GLY A 358 36.98 -2.50 -31.07
CA GLY A 358 38.42 -2.43 -30.80
C GLY A 358 38.93 -3.64 -30.02
N GLY A 359 38.19 -4.08 -29.00
CA GLY A 359 38.53 -5.27 -28.21
C GLY A 359 38.54 -6.56 -29.03
N ILE A 360 37.58 -6.74 -29.92
CA ILE A 360 37.50 -7.92 -30.81
C ILE A 360 38.68 -7.91 -31.81
N ARG A 361 39.00 -6.78 -32.43
CA ARG A 361 40.16 -6.68 -33.35
C ARG A 361 41.49 -6.92 -32.65
N TRP A 362 41.64 -6.43 -31.41
CA TRP A 362 42.84 -6.66 -30.61
C TRP A 362 42.97 -8.14 -30.20
N ALA A 363 41.88 -8.77 -29.76
CA ALA A 363 41.84 -10.19 -29.42
C ALA A 363 42.16 -11.07 -30.64
N TRP A 364 41.63 -10.72 -31.82
CA TRP A 364 41.88 -11.45 -33.06
C TRP A 364 43.32 -11.29 -33.58
N ALA A 365 43.90 -10.09 -33.46
CA ALA A 365 45.30 -9.85 -33.78
C ALA A 365 46.28 -10.53 -32.79
N ARG A 366 45.86 -10.75 -31.53
CA ARG A 366 46.63 -11.50 -30.53
C ARG A 366 46.52 -13.01 -30.74
N ALA A 367 45.35 -13.50 -31.16
CA ALA A 367 45.14 -14.91 -31.50
C ALA A 367 45.97 -15.32 -32.74
N ARG A 368 46.01 -14.50 -33.80
CA ARG A 368 46.85 -14.76 -34.98
C ARG A 368 48.34 -14.84 -34.65
N ARG A 369 48.83 -13.97 -33.75
CA ARG A 369 50.25 -13.99 -33.34
C ARG A 369 50.62 -15.23 -32.53
N ARG A 370 49.70 -15.75 -31.71
CA ARG A 370 49.89 -17.03 -31.01
C ARG A 370 49.80 -18.23 -31.95
N GLY A 371 48.91 -18.20 -32.94
CA GLY A 371 48.82 -19.25 -33.96
C GLY A 371 50.09 -19.37 -34.79
N GLY A 372 50.67 -18.26 -35.25
CA GLY A 372 51.93 -18.27 -36.00
C GLY A 372 53.16 -18.69 -35.17
N GLN A 373 53.16 -18.47 -33.86
CA GLN A 373 54.22 -18.97 -32.97
C GLN A 373 54.13 -20.49 -32.77
N LEU A 374 52.92 -21.04 -32.68
CA LEU A 374 52.69 -22.48 -32.57
C LEU A 374 53.03 -23.22 -33.88
N GLU A 375 52.73 -22.64 -35.04
CA GLU A 375 53.13 -23.23 -36.33
C GLU A 375 54.66 -23.23 -36.50
N ALA A 376 55.36 -22.16 -36.09
CA ALA A 376 56.81 -22.10 -36.12
C ALA A 376 57.48 -23.09 -35.15
N GLU A 377 56.85 -23.37 -34.00
CA GLU A 377 57.32 -24.35 -33.01
C GLU A 377 57.13 -25.79 -33.51
N VAL A 378 55.99 -26.09 -34.16
CA VAL A 378 55.71 -27.41 -34.78
C VAL A 378 56.63 -27.67 -35.99
N GLU A 379 56.93 -26.67 -36.81
CA GLU A 379 57.86 -26.78 -37.94
C GLU A 379 59.32 -26.99 -37.46
N GLY A 380 59.67 -26.39 -36.30
CA GLY A 380 60.97 -26.56 -35.65
C GLY A 380 61.18 -27.98 -35.13
N VAL A 381 60.18 -28.57 -34.48
CA VAL A 381 60.20 -29.95 -33.97
C VAL A 381 60.30 -30.95 -35.12
N ARG A 382 59.57 -30.71 -36.22
CA ARG A 382 59.59 -31.58 -37.41
C ARG A 382 60.92 -31.57 -38.16
N LYS A 383 61.70 -30.49 -38.07
CA LYS A 383 63.07 -30.39 -38.61
C LYS A 383 64.13 -30.98 -37.68
N SER A 384 63.87 -31.11 -36.38
CA SER A 384 64.77 -31.82 -35.46
C SER A 384 64.62 -33.35 -35.55
N GLU A 385 63.42 -33.86 -35.84
CA GLU A 385 63.19 -35.30 -36.00
C GLU A 385 63.76 -35.86 -37.31
N SER A 386 63.87 -35.06 -38.38
CA SER A 386 64.47 -35.49 -39.66
C SER A 386 66.00 -35.45 -39.70
N ARG A 387 66.66 -35.02 -38.60
CA ARG A 387 68.14 -35.02 -38.46
C ARG A 387 68.66 -36.16 -37.57
N ILE A 388 67.78 -36.98 -37.01
CA ILE A 388 68.14 -38.11 -36.12
C ILE A 388 67.79 -39.47 -36.76
N ALA A 389 67.27 -39.48 -37.99
CA ALA A 389 66.98 -40.68 -38.78
C ALA A 389 68.07 -40.98 -39.82
#